data_AF-A0AAU3CHE4-F1
#
_entry.id   AF-A0AAU3CHE4-F1
#
_cell.length_a   1.000
_cell.length_b   1.000
_cell.length_c   1.000
_cell.angle_alpha   90.00
_cell.angle_beta   90.00
_cell.angle_gamma   90.00
#
_symmetry.space_group_name_H-M   'P 1'
#
loop_
_entity.id
_entity.type
_entity.pdbx_description
1 polymer ?
#
loop_
_entity_poly.entity_id
_entity_poly.type
_entity_poly.pdbx_seq_one_letter_code
_entity_poly.pdbx_strand_id
1 'polypeptide(L)' 'MPDPRKPIGVGIVGLSATGGRAAGAHLPALSAVEGIELRALAASSEASAQAAGAAV' A
#
# COMPACT_ATOMS: atom_id res chain seq x y z
N MET A 1 24.74 -3.05 -2.95
CA MET A 1 23.98 -1.82 -3.29
C MET A 1 22.68 -2.25 -3.94
N PRO A 2 21.52 -1.70 -3.56
CA PRO A 2 20.26 -2.03 -4.21
C PRO A 2 20.33 -1.69 -5.71
N ASP A 3 19.75 -2.54 -6.56
CA ASP A 3 19.67 -2.28 -8.01
C ASP A 3 18.83 -1.00 -8.23
N PRO A 4 19.38 0.07 -8.83
CA PRO A 4 18.66 1.32 -9.05
C PRO A 4 17.46 1.16 -9.98
N ARG A 5 17.34 0.04 -10.69
CA ARG A 5 16.20 -0.31 -11.56
C ARG A 5 15.09 -1.05 -10.81
N LYS A 6 15.33 -1.50 -9.57
CA LYS A 6 14.33 -2.25 -8.81
C LYS A 6 13.26 -1.28 -8.27
N PRO A 7 11.96 -1.60 -8.43
CA PRO A 7 10.90 -0.80 -7.85
C PRO A 7 11.03 -0.66 -6.33
N ILE A 8 10.76 0.55 -5.84
CA ILE A 8 10.69 0.88 -4.42
C ILE A 8 9.50 0.14 -3.82
N GLY A 9 9.79 -0.80 -2.92
CA GLY A 9 8.76 -1.52 -2.18
C GLY A 9 8.21 -0.66 -1.06
N VAL A 10 6.90 -0.42 -1.05
CA VAL A 10 6.22 0.41 -0.05
C VAL A 10 5.35 -0.46 0.83
N GLY A 11 5.37 -0.18 2.14
CA GLY A 11 4.42 -0.70 3.11
C GLY A 11 3.52 0.42 3.62
N ILE A 12 2.20 0.18 3.69
CA ILE A 12 1.25 1.17 4.21
C ILE A 12 0.70 0.71 5.57
N VAL A 13 0.83 1.58 6.57
CA VAL A 13 0.18 1.42 7.88
C VAL A 13 -1.09 2.28 7.90
N GLY A 14 -2.22 1.67 8.24
CA GLY A 14 -3.51 2.37 8.30
C GLY A 14 -4.28 2.41 6.97
N LEU A 15 -3.96 1.51 6.02
CA LEU A 15 -4.86 1.23 4.90
C LEU A 15 -6.08 0.45 5.39
N SER A 16 -7.27 0.86 4.96
CA SER A 16 -8.53 0.20 5.32
C SER A 16 -9.36 -0.07 4.07
N ALA A 17 -9.99 -1.25 4.02
CA ALA A 17 -10.94 -1.63 2.99
C ALA A 17 -12.21 -0.76 2.98
N THR A 18 -12.54 -0.14 4.12
CA THR A 18 -13.72 0.71 4.27
C THR A 18 -13.47 2.18 3.88
N GLY A 19 -12.27 2.51 3.40
CA GLY A 19 -11.87 3.85 2.98
C GLY A 19 -10.95 4.57 3.96
N GLY A 20 -10.87 5.90 3.84
CA GLY A 20 -9.96 6.75 4.62
C GLY A 20 -8.84 7.36 3.79
N ARG A 21 -7.94 8.11 4.42
CA ARG A 21 -6.89 8.89 3.71
C ARG A 21 -5.93 8.02 2.90
N ALA A 22 -5.50 6.89 3.45
CA ALA A 22 -4.61 5.97 2.74
C ALA A 22 -5.25 5.42 1.46
N ALA A 23 -6.51 4.97 1.54
CA ALA A 23 -7.25 4.43 0.41
C ALA A 23 -7.63 5.52 -0.62
N GLY A 24 -8.02 6.71 -0.17
CA GLY A 24 -8.51 7.77 -1.05
C GLY A 24 -7.45 8.70 -1.63
N ALA A 25 -6.25 8.78 -1.03
CA ALA A 25 -5.21 9.71 -1.48
C ALA A 25 -3.87 9.00 -1.74
N HIS A 26 -3.32 8.29 -0.75
CA HIS A 26 -1.98 7.73 -0.87
C HIS A 26 -1.90 6.59 -1.88
N LEU A 27 -2.83 5.65 -1.83
CA LEU A 27 -2.84 4.52 -2.75
C LEU A 27 -2.97 4.95 -4.22
N PRO A 28 -3.96 5.78 -4.63
CA PRO A 28 -4.04 6.28 -6.01
C PRO A 28 -2.79 7.04 -6.44
N ALA A 29 -2.20 7.84 -5.54
CA ALA A 29 -0.99 8.60 -5.85
C ALA A 29 0.21 7.68 -6.09
N LEU A 30 0.40 6.65 -5.26
CA LEU A 30 1.49 5.68 -5.41
C LEU A 30 1.32 4.83 -6.67
N SER A 31 0.08 4.42 -7.00
CA SER A 31 -0.21 3.65 -8.22
C SER A 31 0.06 4.43 -9.51
N ALA A 32 0.05 5.76 -9.46
CA ALA A 32 0.34 6.61 -10.62
C ALA A 32 1.84 6.85 -10.87
N VAL A 33 2.71 6.44 -9.93
CA VAL A 33 4.16 6.65 -10.02
C VAL A 33 4.84 5.37 -10.47
N GLU A 34 5.51 5.42 -11.62
CA GLU A 34 6.32 4.30 -12.10
C GLU A 34 7.46 3.97 -11.13
N GLY A 35 7.77 2.68 -11.00
CA GLY A 35 8.85 2.22 -10.12
C GLY A 35 8.48 2.18 -8.63
N ILE A 36 7.20 2.36 -8.28
CA ILE A 36 6.69 2.10 -6.93
C ILE A 36 5.83 0.83 -6.94
N GLU A 37 6.03 0.00 -5.92
CA GLU A 37 5.27 -1.25 -5.74
C GLU A 37 4.80 -1.36 -4.30
N LEU A 38 3.49 -1.49 -4.09
CA LEU A 38 2.93 -1.79 -2.77
C LEU A 38 3.24 -3.26 -2.44
N ARG A 39 3.95 -3.49 -1.32
CA ARG A 39 4.41 -4.84 -0.93
C ARG A 39 3.97 -5.28 0.45
N ALA A 40 3.52 -4.36 1.30
CA ALA A 40 3.12 -4.69 2.67
C ALA A 40 2.00 -3.78 3.17
N LEU A 41 1.22 -4.30 4.11
CA LEU A 41 0.12 -3.58 4.75
C LEU A 41 0.11 -3.90 6.25
N ALA A 42 -0.24 -2.90 7.06
CA ALA A 42 -0.53 -3.09 8.47
C ALA A 42 -1.78 -2.31 8.85
N ALA A 43 -2.65 -2.95 9.62
CA ALA A 43 -3.88 -2.37 10.15
C ALA A 43 -4.01 -2.71 11.65
N SER A 44 -5.11 -2.31 12.28
CA SER A 44 -5.37 -2.58 13.70
C SER A 44 -5.53 -4.08 14.04
N SER A 45 -5.68 -4.93 13.04
CA SER A 45 -5.69 -6.38 13.17
C SER A 45 -5.23 -7.03 11.85
N GLU A 46 -4.85 -8.30 11.92
CA GLU A 46 -4.51 -9.09 10.72
C GLU A 46 -5.71 -9.17 9.76
N ALA A 47 -6.91 -9.45 10.27
CA ALA A 47 -8.12 -9.52 9.45
C ALA A 47 -8.39 -8.20 8.71
N SER A 48 -8.19 -7.05 9.37
CA SER A 48 -8.31 -5.75 8.72
C SER A 48 -7.24 -5.53 7.65
N ALA A 49 -6.01 -5.98 7.89
CA ALA A 49 -4.92 -5.87 6.91
C ALA A 49 -5.18 -6.77 5.69
N GLN A 50 -5.69 -7.98 5.89
CA GLN A 50 -6.09 -8.89 4.83
C GLN A 50 -7.26 -8.32 4.01
N ALA A 51 -8.30 -7.81 4.69
CA ALA A 51 -9.43 -7.17 4.00
C ALA A 51 -8.99 -5.95 3.18
N ALA A 52 -8.12 -5.11 3.73
CA ALA A 52 -7.55 -3.98 3.00
C ALA A 52 -6.71 -4.43 1.80
N GLY A 53 -5.92 -5.50 1.96
CA GLY A 53 -5.11 -6.08 0.88
C GLY A 53 -5.92 -6.73 -0.25
N ALA A 54 -7.11 -7.27 0.05
CA ALA A 54 -8.00 -7.83 -0.96
C ALA A 54 -8.75 -6.75 -1.77
N ALA A 55 -8.73 -5.50 -1.32
CA ALA A 55 -9.47 -4.38 -1.93
C ALA A 55 -8.59 -3.45 -2.78
N VAL A 56 -7.30 -3.77 -2.96
CA VAL A 56 -6.31 -2.95 -3.68
C VAL A 56 -5.78 -3.62 -4.94
#